data_AF-A0A090LCZ7-F1
#
_entry.id   AF-A0A090LCZ7-F1
#
_cell.length_a   1.000
_cell.length_b   1.000
_cell.length_c   1.000
_cell.angle_alpha   90.00
_cell.angle_beta   90.00
_cell.angle_gamma   90.00
#
_symmetry.space_group_name_H-M   'P 1'
#
loop_
_entity.id
_entity.type
_entity.pdbx_description
1 polymer ?
#
loop_
_entity_poly.entity_id
_entity_poly.type
_entity_poly.pdbx_seq_one_letter_code
_entity_poly.pdbx_strand_id
1 'polypeptide(L)'
;MVKLQVNWKFLIARPYGILLTGRMILLAILVISILILKYRINDGEWLNLMNALFLIWSIVSVLAHLFNFQKNLSKLPNTYFYIPFAYLDFVIGIIGIVFFTFESVTIFTGIIFHRYYFYYLGDFVLFLLALTSSFVVGCCFGYYSLLLHVQTQNIKDLPISQMVVEGDKITYFVAANESSEKSLPTI
;
A
#
# COMPACT_ATOMS: atom_id res chain seq x y z
N MET A 1 -22.98 7.20 -19.24
CA MET A 1 -23.27 6.31 -18.10
C MET A 1 -22.08 5.36 -17.93
N VAL A 2 -21.23 5.56 -16.92
CA VAL A 2 -20.04 4.72 -16.69
C VAL A 2 -20.53 3.38 -16.13
N LYS A 3 -20.37 2.28 -16.89
CA LYS A 3 -20.64 0.94 -16.36
C LYS A 3 -19.55 0.59 -15.35
N LEU A 4 -19.87 0.70 -14.06
CA LEU A 4 -18.99 0.29 -12.97
C LEU A 4 -18.86 -1.25 -13.00
N GLN A 5 -17.68 -1.76 -13.38
CA GLN A 5 -17.39 -3.20 -13.33
C GLN A 5 -16.55 -3.49 -12.09
N VAL A 6 -17.13 -4.24 -11.14
CA VAL A 6 -16.48 -4.62 -9.88
C VAL A 6 -15.56 -5.82 -10.12
N ASN A 7 -14.28 -5.69 -9.77
CA ASN A 7 -13.28 -6.73 -9.93
C ASN A 7 -13.06 -7.51 -8.63
N TRP A 8 -14.00 -8.40 -8.30
CA TRP A 8 -13.92 -9.27 -7.10
C TRP A 8 -12.67 -10.16 -7.06
N LYS A 9 -12.09 -10.50 -8.21
CA LYS A 9 -10.87 -11.30 -8.29
C LYS A 9 -9.65 -10.60 -7.68
N PHE A 10 -9.71 -9.27 -7.53
CA PHE A 10 -8.64 -8.50 -6.91
C PHE A 10 -8.38 -8.93 -5.46
N LEU A 11 -9.41 -9.26 -4.67
CA LEU A 11 -9.24 -9.57 -3.24
C LEU A 11 -8.27 -10.72 -2.96
N ILE A 12 -8.10 -11.63 -3.93
CA ILE A 12 -7.26 -12.83 -3.83
C ILE A 12 -6.03 -12.71 -4.76
N ALA A 13 -5.89 -11.61 -5.50
CA ALA A 13 -4.78 -11.41 -6.41
C ALA A 13 -3.46 -11.19 -5.66
N ARG A 14 -2.43 -11.96 -6.00
CA ARG A 14 -1.08 -11.78 -5.44
C ARG A 14 -0.26 -10.75 -6.25
N PRO A 15 0.64 -9.98 -5.62
CA PRO A 15 0.82 -9.84 -4.17
C PRO A 15 -0.13 -8.81 -3.54
N TYR A 16 -0.58 -7.81 -4.30
CA TYR A 16 -1.25 -6.61 -3.79
C TYR A 16 -2.62 -6.86 -3.17
N GLY A 17 -3.46 -7.64 -3.83
CA GLY A 17 -4.83 -7.90 -3.40
C GLY A 17 -4.93 -8.61 -2.06
N ILE A 18 -4.18 -9.71 -1.90
CA ILE A 18 -4.10 -10.44 -0.63
C ILE A 18 -3.55 -9.54 0.47
N LEU A 19 -2.51 -8.76 0.17
CA LEU A 19 -1.88 -7.90 1.18
C LEU A 19 -2.81 -6.79 1.66
N LEU A 20 -3.49 -6.09 0.74
CA LEU A 20 -4.42 -5.00 1.08
C LEU A 20 -5.67 -5.52 1.81
N THR A 21 -6.20 -6.66 1.36
CA THR A 21 -7.37 -7.30 2.00
C THR A 21 -6.99 -7.83 3.38
N GLY A 22 -5.84 -8.48 3.52
CA GLY A 22 -5.30 -8.97 4.79
C GLY A 22 -5.06 -7.82 5.77
N ARG A 23 -4.43 -6.73 5.32
CA ARG A 23 -4.24 -5.50 6.11
C ARG A 23 -5.56 -4.95 6.63
N MET A 24 -6.57 -4.85 5.78
CA MET A 24 -7.92 -4.38 6.16
C MET A 24 -8.56 -5.27 7.23
N ILE A 25 -8.50 -6.60 7.07
CA ILE A 25 -9.06 -7.54 8.04
C ILE A 25 -8.32 -7.47 9.37
N LEU A 26 -6.99 -7.43 9.35
CA LEU A 26 -6.17 -7.32 10.57
C LEU A 26 -6.42 -6.00 11.31
N LEU A 27 -6.56 -4.89 10.59
CA LEU A 27 -6.95 -3.60 11.17
C LEU A 27 -8.33 -3.66 11.84
N ALA A 28 -9.31 -4.33 11.23
CA ALA A 28 -10.62 -4.50 11.84
C ALA A 28 -10.55 -5.33 13.13
N ILE A 29 -9.77 -6.42 13.12
CA ILE A 29 -9.52 -7.23 14.32
C ILE A 29 -8.84 -6.40 15.41
N LEU A 30 -7.84 -5.58 15.04
CA LEU A 30 -7.11 -4.73 15.95
C LEU A 30 -8.01 -3.66 16.61
N VAL A 31 -8.84 -2.97 15.82
CA VAL A 31 -9.82 -1.99 16.31
C VAL A 31 -10.78 -2.64 17.31
N ILE A 32 -11.34 -3.81 16.98
CA ILE A 32 -12.25 -4.53 17.88
C ILE A 32 -11.52 -4.94 19.17
N SER A 33 -10.30 -5.45 19.05
CA SER A 33 -9.50 -5.89 20.20
C SER A 33 -9.18 -4.72 21.15
N ILE A 34 -8.76 -3.58 20.62
CA ILE A 34 -8.45 -2.39 21.42
C ILE A 34 -9.73 -1.76 22.00
N LEU A 35 -10.86 -1.79 21.29
CA LEU A 35 -12.16 -1.38 21.83
C LEU A 35 -12.54 -2.17 23.08
N ILE A 36 -12.35 -3.49 23.06
CA ILE A 36 -12.63 -4.36 24.20
C ILE A 36 -11.63 -4.08 25.34
N LEU A 37 -10.37 -3.81 25.00
CA LEU A 37 -9.29 -3.53 25.96
C LEU A 37 -9.17 -2.05 26.37
N LYS A 38 -10.10 -1.19 25.93
CA LYS A 38 -10.01 0.28 26.01
C LYS A 38 -9.59 0.82 27.39
N TYR A 39 -10.14 0.25 28.47
CA TYR A 39 -9.88 0.70 29.85
C TYR A 39 -8.60 0.10 30.48
N ARG A 40 -7.93 -0.82 29.78
CA ARG A 40 -6.77 -1.57 30.26
C ARG A 40 -5.48 -1.17 29.57
N ILE A 41 -5.59 -0.47 28.43
CA ILE A 41 -4.47 0.10 27.68
C ILE A 41 -4.49 1.60 27.95
N ASN A 42 -3.41 2.12 28.54
CA ASN A 42 -3.24 3.57 28.66
C ASN A 42 -3.20 4.17 27.25
N ASP A 43 -3.91 5.29 27.05
CA ASP A 43 -4.12 5.90 25.71
C ASP A 43 -4.89 5.04 24.69
N GLY A 44 -5.63 4.02 25.15
CA GLY A 44 -6.41 3.12 24.30
C GLY A 44 -7.43 3.84 23.41
N GLU A 45 -8.00 4.96 23.85
CA GLU A 45 -8.93 5.76 23.02
C GLU A 45 -8.24 6.38 21.81
N TRP A 46 -7.05 6.95 22.02
CA TRP A 46 -6.27 7.59 20.97
C TRP A 46 -5.75 6.57 19.97
N LEU A 47 -5.22 5.44 20.45
CA LEU A 47 -4.81 4.32 19.60
C LEU A 47 -5.97 3.83 18.74
N ASN A 48 -7.15 3.65 19.34
CA ASN A 48 -8.32 3.18 18.62
C ASN A 48 -8.82 4.19 17.56
N LEU A 49 -8.76 5.49 17.84
CA LEU A 49 -9.08 6.54 16.87
C LEU A 49 -8.13 6.46 15.66
N MET A 50 -6.83 6.37 15.89
CA MET A 50 -5.83 6.24 14.82
C MET A 50 -6.03 4.97 14.01
N ASN A 51 -6.26 3.83 14.68
CA ASN A 51 -6.56 2.56 14.00
C ASN A 51 -7.82 2.63 13.15
N ALA A 52 -8.87 3.31 13.62
CA ALA A 52 -10.07 3.53 12.84
C ALA A 52 -9.79 4.37 11.57
N LEU A 53 -8.93 5.39 11.66
CA LEU A 53 -8.50 6.17 10.49
C LEU A 53 -7.72 5.32 9.49
N PHE A 54 -6.76 4.50 9.95
CA PHE A 54 -6.04 3.56 9.09
C PHE A 54 -6.95 2.48 8.49
N LEU A 55 -7.96 2.01 9.22
CA LEU A 55 -8.96 1.07 8.73
C LEU A 55 -9.81 1.70 7.62
N ILE A 56 -10.32 2.92 7.83
CA ILE A 56 -11.06 3.67 6.81
C ILE A 56 -10.20 3.84 5.56
N TRP A 57 -8.94 4.24 5.73
CA TRP A 57 -8.01 4.36 4.61
C TRP A 57 -7.80 3.02 3.88
N SER A 58 -7.63 1.93 4.63
CA SER A 58 -7.45 0.60 4.02
C SER A 58 -8.68 0.14 3.25
N ILE A 59 -9.89 0.46 3.72
CA ILE A 59 -11.13 0.19 3.00
C ILE A 59 -11.17 1.02 1.72
N VAL A 60 -10.85 2.32 1.78
CA VAL A 60 -10.80 3.20 0.60
C VAL A 60 -9.79 2.67 -0.43
N SER A 61 -8.61 2.25 0.00
CA SER A 61 -7.58 1.66 -0.87
C SER A 61 -8.06 0.35 -1.54
N VAL A 62 -8.71 -0.56 -0.79
CA VAL A 62 -9.29 -1.79 -1.37
C VAL A 62 -10.42 -1.48 -2.35
N LEU A 63 -11.32 -0.55 -2.01
CA LEU A 63 -12.42 -0.12 -2.88
C LEU A 63 -11.89 0.52 -4.16
N ALA A 64 -10.83 1.33 -4.07
CA ALA A 64 -10.18 1.95 -5.23
C ALA A 64 -9.69 0.89 -6.23
N HIS A 65 -9.14 -0.23 -5.73
CA HIS A 65 -8.77 -1.35 -6.57
C HIS A 65 -9.96 -2.17 -7.08
N LEU A 66 -11.00 -2.42 -6.27
CA LEU A 66 -12.20 -3.16 -6.67
C LEU A 66 -12.96 -2.48 -7.81
N PHE A 67 -13.05 -1.15 -7.79
CA PHE A 67 -13.68 -0.36 -8.84
C PHE A 67 -12.75 -0.02 -10.00
N ASN A 68 -11.54 -0.59 -10.01
CA ASN A 68 -10.53 -0.34 -11.04
C ASN A 68 -10.17 1.16 -11.18
N PHE A 69 -10.30 1.96 -10.11
CA PHE A 69 -9.78 3.33 -10.08
C PHE A 69 -8.25 3.35 -10.11
N GLN A 70 -7.61 2.26 -9.68
CA GLN A 70 -6.18 1.97 -9.87
C GLN A 70 -5.98 0.82 -10.87
N LYS A 71 -6.23 1.10 -12.16
CA LYS A 71 -6.37 0.09 -13.23
C LYS A 71 -5.15 -0.81 -13.49
N ASN A 72 -3.94 -0.46 -13.02
CA ASN A 72 -2.70 -1.03 -13.56
C ASN A 72 -1.69 -1.65 -12.58
N LEU A 73 -2.17 -2.42 -11.60
CA LEU A 73 -1.32 -3.42 -10.91
C LEU A 73 -1.38 -4.82 -11.56
N SER A 74 -2.16 -4.98 -12.64
CA SER A 74 -2.18 -6.21 -13.47
C SER A 74 -1.18 -6.09 -14.62
N LYS A 75 -0.59 -7.21 -15.04
CA LYS A 75 0.57 -7.36 -15.95
C LYS A 75 0.37 -6.88 -17.41
N LEU A 76 -0.47 -5.88 -17.66
CA LEU A 76 -0.72 -5.37 -19.01
C LEU A 76 0.20 -4.16 -19.30
N PRO A 77 1.02 -4.23 -20.35
CA PRO A 77 1.83 -3.09 -20.77
C PRO A 77 0.90 -1.98 -21.33
N ASN A 78 1.28 -0.72 -21.14
CA ASN A 78 0.62 0.50 -21.66
C ASN A 78 -0.65 1.02 -20.95
N THR A 79 -0.69 1.07 -19.63
CA THR A 79 -1.74 1.88 -18.96
C THR A 79 -1.21 2.59 -17.71
N TYR A 80 -1.60 3.85 -17.55
CA TYR A 80 -1.01 4.75 -16.58
C TYR A 80 -1.39 4.38 -15.14
N PHE A 81 -0.40 4.44 -14.26
CA PHE A 81 -0.60 4.56 -12.81
C PHE A 81 -1.52 5.76 -12.54
N TYR A 82 -2.48 5.64 -11.63
CA TYR A 82 -3.05 6.83 -10.98
C TYR A 82 -2.02 7.28 -9.93
N ILE A 83 -0.94 7.92 -10.41
CA ILE A 83 0.26 8.33 -9.65
C ILE A 83 -0.09 8.97 -8.29
N PRO A 84 -1.12 9.83 -8.16
CA PRO A 84 -1.43 10.47 -6.87
C PRO A 84 -1.93 9.50 -5.80
N PHE A 85 -2.76 8.52 -6.16
CA PHE A 85 -3.37 7.63 -5.16
C PHE A 85 -2.34 6.63 -4.62
N ALA A 86 -1.48 6.08 -5.49
CA ALA A 86 -0.40 5.20 -5.06
C ALA A 86 0.66 5.94 -4.23
N TYR A 87 0.98 7.19 -4.58
CA TYR A 87 1.87 8.03 -3.78
C TYR A 87 1.29 8.31 -2.39
N LEU A 88 0.00 8.61 -2.31
CA LEU A 88 -0.68 8.83 -1.05
C LEU A 88 -0.71 7.53 -0.21
N ASP A 89 -1.02 6.38 -0.82
CA ASP A 89 -0.93 5.06 -0.19
C ASP A 89 0.50 4.75 0.34
N PHE A 90 1.54 5.19 -0.38
CA PHE A 90 2.93 5.07 0.05
C PHE A 90 3.25 5.96 1.25
N VAL A 91 2.84 7.24 1.24
CA VAL A 91 3.04 8.16 2.37
C VAL A 91 2.32 7.66 3.62
N ILE A 92 1.05 7.25 3.48
CA ILE A 92 0.29 6.65 4.58
C ILE A 92 0.95 5.34 5.04
N GLY A 93 1.52 4.57 4.11
CA GLY A 93 2.30 3.38 4.42
C GLY A 93 3.49 3.67 5.33
N ILE A 94 4.31 4.68 5.01
CA ILE A 94 5.44 5.08 5.86
C ILE A 94 4.97 5.54 7.24
N ILE A 95 3.95 6.41 7.29
CA ILE A 95 3.39 6.88 8.57
C ILE A 95 2.85 5.69 9.38
N GLY A 96 2.17 4.76 8.71
CA GLY A 96 1.66 3.53 9.30
C GLY A 96 2.76 2.69 9.95
N ILE A 97 3.88 2.44 9.26
CA ILE A 97 5.00 1.66 9.83
C ILE A 97 5.45 2.27 11.17
N VAL A 98 5.66 3.59 11.21
CA VAL A 98 6.09 4.28 12.41
C VAL A 98 5.04 4.15 13.51
N PHE A 99 3.77 4.43 13.19
CA PHE A 99 2.66 4.33 14.14
C PHE A 99 2.51 2.92 14.72
N PHE A 100 2.44 1.88 13.88
CA PHE A 100 2.26 0.50 14.33
C PHE A 100 3.49 -0.03 15.08
N THR A 101 4.69 0.50 14.81
CA THR A 101 5.87 0.19 15.62
C THR A 101 5.69 0.73 17.05
N PHE A 102 5.32 2.01 17.20
CA PHE A 102 5.06 2.57 18.54
C PHE A 102 3.88 1.89 19.24
N GLU A 103 2.79 1.63 18.53
CA GLU A 103 1.63 0.94 19.08
C GLU A 103 1.99 -0.47 19.57
N SER A 104 2.71 -1.26 18.76
CA SER A 104 3.12 -2.61 19.17
C SER A 104 3.99 -2.59 20.43
N VAL A 105 4.88 -1.60 20.57
CA VAL A 105 5.68 -1.39 21.79
C VAL A 105 4.79 -1.01 22.97
N THR A 106 3.82 -0.10 22.79
CA THR A 106 2.87 0.28 23.86
C THR A 106 2.07 -0.92 24.35
N ILE A 107 1.51 -1.73 23.44
CA ILE A 107 0.76 -2.94 23.81
C ILE A 107 1.68 -3.94 24.52
N PHE A 108 2.91 -4.14 24.02
CA PHE A 108 3.88 -5.05 24.62
C PHE A 108 4.29 -4.62 26.04
N THR A 109 4.55 -3.33 26.26
CA THR A 109 4.83 -2.80 27.60
C THR A 109 3.63 -2.97 28.52
N GLY A 110 2.40 -2.79 28.01
CA GLY A 110 1.18 -3.10 28.74
C GLY A 110 1.12 -4.54 29.24
N ILE A 111 1.53 -5.51 28.40
CA ILE A 111 1.60 -6.93 28.79
C ILE A 111 2.63 -7.18 29.89
N ILE A 112 3.81 -6.57 29.80
CA ILE A 112 4.90 -6.80 30.78
C ILE A 112 4.59 -6.14 32.12
N PHE A 113 4.24 -4.86 32.10
CA PHE A 113 4.18 -4.03 33.31
C PHE A 113 2.82 -4.07 34.00
N HIS A 114 1.73 -4.33 33.28
CA HIS A 114 0.39 -4.37 33.88
C HIS A 114 -0.14 -5.81 34.03
N ARG A 115 0.68 -6.67 34.66
CA ARG A 115 0.35 -8.07 34.96
C ARG A 115 -0.97 -8.26 35.72
N TYR A 116 -1.39 -7.26 36.49
CA TYR A 116 -2.62 -7.29 37.28
C TYR A 116 -3.91 -7.30 36.44
N TYR A 117 -3.87 -7.01 35.14
CA TYR A 117 -5.06 -7.07 34.27
C TYR A 117 -5.33 -8.46 33.67
N PHE A 118 -4.47 -9.45 33.90
CA PHE A 118 -4.58 -10.80 33.31
C PHE A 118 -5.20 -11.85 34.24
N TYR A 119 -6.07 -11.44 35.19
CA TYR A 119 -6.79 -12.40 36.03
C TYR A 119 -7.66 -13.38 35.20
N TYR A 120 -8.06 -12.99 33.98
CA TYR A 120 -8.76 -13.85 33.03
C TYR A 120 -7.87 -14.16 31.82
N LEU A 121 -7.74 -15.45 31.48
CA LEU A 121 -7.00 -15.93 30.31
C LEU A 121 -7.46 -15.26 29.00
N GLY A 122 -8.76 -14.95 28.89
CA GLY A 122 -9.33 -14.28 27.72
C GLY A 122 -8.71 -12.89 27.46
N ASP A 123 -8.42 -12.13 28.51
CA ASP A 123 -7.82 -10.81 28.38
C ASP A 123 -6.37 -10.91 27.88
N PHE A 124 -5.62 -11.91 28.37
CA PHE A 124 -4.27 -12.18 27.90
C PHE A 124 -4.25 -12.55 26.42
N VAL A 125 -5.19 -13.40 25.97
CA VAL A 125 -5.33 -13.77 24.56
C VAL A 125 -5.69 -12.56 23.70
N LEU A 126 -6.59 -11.68 24.16
CA LEU A 126 -6.94 -10.44 23.46
C LEU A 126 -5.74 -9.50 23.33
N PHE A 127 -4.93 -9.36 24.36
CA PHE A 127 -3.70 -8.56 24.31
C PHE A 127 -2.68 -9.14 23.32
N LEU A 128 -2.49 -10.47 23.30
CA LEU A 128 -1.64 -11.13 22.30
C LEU A 128 -2.18 -10.95 20.88
N LEU A 129 -3.50 -11.03 20.70
CA LEU A 129 -4.14 -10.81 19.40
C LEU A 129 -3.94 -9.36 18.93
N ALA A 130 -4.09 -8.38 19.83
CA ALA A 130 -3.84 -6.97 19.53
C ALA A 130 -2.37 -6.72 19.18
N LEU A 131 -1.43 -7.26 19.95
CA LEU A 131 0.01 -7.14 19.71
C LEU A 131 0.41 -7.72 18.36
N THR A 132 -0.01 -8.96 18.08
CA THR A 132 0.32 -9.65 16.83
C THR A 132 -0.33 -8.96 15.63
N SER A 133 -1.60 -8.51 15.76
CA SER A 133 -2.28 -7.77 14.70
C SER A 133 -1.59 -6.44 14.42
N SER A 134 -1.25 -5.65 15.44
CA SER A 134 -0.53 -4.36 15.28
C SER A 134 0.82 -4.56 14.59
N PHE A 135 1.61 -5.55 15.03
CA PHE A 135 2.90 -5.88 14.44
C PHE A 135 2.77 -6.30 12.96
N VAL A 136 1.88 -7.25 12.65
CA VAL A 136 1.69 -7.74 11.28
C VAL A 136 1.15 -6.65 10.37
N VAL A 137 0.25 -5.79 10.86
CA VAL A 137 -0.26 -4.63 10.11
C VAL A 137 0.88 -3.67 9.76
N GLY A 138 1.77 -3.36 10.71
CA GLY A 138 2.97 -2.57 10.45
C GLY A 138 3.85 -3.18 9.37
N CYS A 139 4.09 -4.50 9.43
CA CYS A 139 4.80 -5.23 8.37
C CYS A 139 4.08 -5.16 7.01
N CYS A 140 2.75 -5.27 6.98
CA CYS A 140 1.97 -5.15 5.74
C CYS A 140 2.09 -3.76 5.12
N PHE A 141 2.03 -2.68 5.91
CA PHE A 141 2.25 -1.33 5.42
C PHE A 141 3.67 -1.14 4.87
N GLY A 142 4.69 -1.66 5.55
CA GLY A 142 6.08 -1.62 5.09
C GLY A 142 6.31 -2.39 3.81
N TYR A 143 5.83 -3.63 3.75
CA TYR A 143 5.97 -4.48 2.57
C TYR A 143 5.22 -3.92 1.37
N TYR A 144 3.99 -3.38 1.56
CA TYR A 144 3.25 -2.72 0.49
C TYR A 144 3.99 -1.50 -0.05
N SER A 145 4.54 -0.67 0.84
CA SER A 145 5.31 0.53 0.46
C SER A 145 6.57 0.16 -0.32
N LEU A 146 7.25 -0.92 0.08
CA LEU A 146 8.40 -1.45 -0.65
C LEU A 146 8.01 -1.95 -2.04
N LEU A 147 6.89 -2.68 -2.15
CA LEU A 147 6.39 -3.15 -3.45
C LEU A 147 6.04 -1.98 -4.39
N LEU A 148 5.39 -0.93 -3.87
CA LEU A 148 5.12 0.29 -4.63
C LEU A 148 6.42 0.96 -5.08
N HIS A 149 7.42 1.08 -4.19
CA HIS A 149 8.71 1.66 -4.52
C HIS A 149 9.43 0.89 -5.64
N VAL A 150 9.53 -0.44 -5.52
CA VAL A 150 10.16 -1.30 -6.54
C VAL A 150 9.43 -1.22 -7.88
N GLN A 151 8.10 -1.10 -7.86
CA GLN A 151 7.35 -0.87 -9.09
C GLN A 151 7.67 0.48 -9.72
N THR A 152 7.71 1.57 -8.94
CA THR A 152 8.03 2.90 -9.48
C THR A 152 9.42 2.97 -10.11
N GLN A 153 10.42 2.27 -9.56
CA GLN A 153 11.77 2.23 -10.12
C GLN A 153 11.88 1.37 -11.39
N ASN A 154 11.00 0.38 -11.56
CA ASN A 154 10.98 -0.50 -12.73
C ASN A 154 10.16 0.06 -13.91
N ILE A 155 9.52 1.22 -13.79
CA ILE A 155 8.90 1.92 -14.92
C ILE A 155 10.02 2.57 -15.74
N LYS A 156 10.71 1.75 -16.54
CA LYS A 156 11.75 2.22 -17.46
C LYS A 156 11.19 2.99 -18.67
N ASP A 157 9.92 2.79 -18.99
CA ASP A 157 9.29 3.43 -20.14
C ASP A 157 8.10 4.26 -19.66
N LEU A 158 8.36 5.52 -19.30
CA LEU A 158 7.30 6.52 -19.32
C LEU A 158 6.97 6.77 -20.79
N PRO A 159 5.75 6.49 -21.27
CA PRO A 159 5.35 6.92 -22.60
C PRO A 159 5.28 8.45 -22.63
N ILE A 160 6.39 9.08 -23.00
CA ILE A 160 6.48 10.52 -23.18
C ILE A 160 5.85 10.81 -24.55
N SER A 161 4.69 11.49 -24.57
CA SER A 161 4.05 11.84 -25.86
C SER A 161 4.84 12.89 -26.63
N GLN A 162 5.54 13.77 -25.91
CA GLN A 162 6.40 14.81 -26.46
C GLN A 162 7.57 15.07 -25.52
N MET A 163 8.79 14.98 -26.05
CA MET A 163 10.02 15.35 -25.35
C MET A 163 10.70 16.44 -26.17
N VAL A 164 10.98 17.58 -25.56
CA VAL A 164 11.86 18.59 -26.16
C VAL A 164 13.26 18.32 -25.64
N VAL A 165 14.20 18.02 -26.54
CA VAL A 165 15.60 17.73 -26.21
C VAL A 165 16.46 18.88 -26.71
N GLU A 166 17.28 19.46 -25.85
CA GLU A 166 18.30 20.45 -26.25
C GLU A 166 19.37 19.77 -27.11
N GLY A 167 19.57 20.26 -28.33
CA GLY A 167 20.47 19.65 -29.32
C GLY A 167 21.92 19.52 -28.85
N ASP A 168 22.39 20.44 -28.00
CA ASP A 168 23.76 20.49 -27.50
C ASP A 168 24.10 19.30 -26.57
N LYS A 169 23.08 18.57 -26.09
CA LYS A 169 23.25 17.43 -25.17
C LYS A 169 23.13 16.06 -25.87
N ILE A 170 22.93 16.03 -27.18
CA ILE A 170 22.74 14.79 -27.95
C ILE A 170 24.11 14.35 -28.51
N THR A 171 24.63 13.21 -28.02
CA THR A 171 25.90 12.64 -28.51
C THR A 171 25.75 11.85 -29.80
N TYR A 172 24.61 11.18 -30.00
CA TYR A 172 24.29 10.45 -31.22
C TYR A 172 22.78 10.22 -31.31
N PHE A 173 22.27 10.10 -32.53
CA PHE A 173 20.88 9.78 -32.82
C PHE A 173 20.86 8.52 -33.70
N VAL A 174 20.05 7.52 -33.32
CA VAL A 174 19.84 6.32 -34.13
C VAL A 174 18.44 6.43 -34.73
N ALA A 175 18.36 6.67 -36.04
CA ALA A 175 17.10 6.69 -36.74
C ALA A 175 16.45 5.30 -36.71
N ALA A 176 15.18 5.22 -36.32
CA ALA A 176 14.51 3.96 -36.05
C ALA A 176 14.07 3.18 -37.30
N ASN A 177 14.36 3.66 -38.53
CA ASN A 177 14.23 2.91 -39.79
C ASN A 177 14.83 3.73 -40.94
N GLU A 178 15.97 3.33 -41.49
CA GLU A 178 16.46 3.84 -42.77
C GLU A 178 16.05 2.88 -43.89
N SER A 179 14.84 3.06 -44.42
CA SER A 179 14.52 2.64 -45.78
C SER A 179 14.65 3.83 -46.74
N SER A 180 15.74 4.59 -46.62
CA SER A 180 16.05 5.66 -47.58
C SER A 180 17.49 5.56 -48.07
N GLU A 181 17.84 4.39 -48.61
CA GLU A 181 18.80 4.35 -49.71
C GLU A 181 18.10 4.97 -50.93
N LYS A 182 18.09 6.30 -51.00
CA LYS A 182 17.78 7.00 -52.25
C LYS A 182 18.96 6.71 -53.17
N SER A 183 18.79 5.76 -54.07
CA SER A 183 19.78 5.48 -55.12
C SER A 183 20.13 6.81 -55.81
N LEU A 184 21.41 7.16 -55.75
CA LEU A 184 21.94 8.28 -56.52
C LEU A 184 21.67 7.99 -58.01
N PRO A 185 21.15 8.96 -58.79
CA PRO A 185 21.06 8.78 -60.23
C PRO A 185 22.48 8.62 -60.78
N THR A 186 22.78 7.44 -61.31
CA THR A 186 23.95 7.21 -62.16
C THR A 186 23.83 8.11 -63.39
N ILE A 187 24.77 9.05 -63.52
CA ILE A 187 25.04 9.81 -64.76
C ILE A 187 25.94 8.94 -65.64
#